data_AF-A0AAN8FV00-F1
#
_entry.id   AF-A0AAN8FV00-F1
#
_cell.length_a   1.000
_cell.length_b   1.000
_cell.length_c   1.000
_cell.angle_alpha   90.00
_cell.angle_beta   90.00
_cell.angle_gamma   90.00
#
_symmetry.space_group_name_H-M   'P 1'
#
loop_
_entity.id
_entity.type
_entity.pdbx_description
1 polymer ?
#
loop_
_entity_poly.entity_id
_entity_poly.type
_entity_poly.pdbx_seq_one_letter_code
_entity_poly.pdbx_strand_id
1 'polypeptide(L)'
;TGIILVLTIHPGDPSIKQDLGEGTEGKKVSTLDTLLDLLRNMFPENIVAATFQQAQTKYVTVRPKILKVNDTLHLELLNNGTLDYVKAALEYNDGINVLGIIVFCIALGISLSQLGAEADVMIQFFAIMDKVIMKLVMTVMWYSPFGIMCLIMGKIL
;
A
#
# COMPACT_ATOMS: atom_id res chain seq x y z
N THR A 1 17.25 3.75 -15.32
CA THR A 1 17.43 4.65 -16.48
C THR A 1 16.11 5.16 -17.05
N GLY A 2 15.06 4.33 -17.17
CA GLY A 2 13.74 4.78 -17.65
C GLY A 2 13.05 5.86 -16.79
N ILE A 3 13.17 5.79 -15.44
CA ILE A 3 12.54 6.77 -14.54
C ILE A 3 13.07 8.19 -14.79
N ILE A 4 14.39 8.34 -14.92
CA ILE A 4 15.03 9.65 -15.20
C ILE A 4 14.51 10.20 -16.53
N LEU A 5 14.43 9.37 -17.57
CA LEU A 5 13.95 9.77 -18.89
C LEU A 5 12.49 10.26 -18.85
N VAL A 6 11.60 9.54 -18.15
CA VAL A 6 10.18 9.92 -18.01
C VAL A 6 10.04 11.21 -17.20
N LEU A 7 10.83 11.37 -16.13
CA LEU A 7 10.85 12.61 -15.34
C LEU A 7 11.50 13.79 -16.08
N THR A 8 12.31 13.56 -17.11
CA THR A 8 12.84 14.64 -17.95
C THR A 8 11.83 15.03 -19.03
N ILE A 9 11.28 14.05 -19.74
CA ILE A 9 10.40 14.28 -20.90
C ILE A 9 8.97 14.68 -20.47
N HIS A 10 8.51 14.25 -19.29
CA HIS A 10 7.14 14.43 -18.80
C HIS A 10 6.06 14.04 -19.83
N PRO A 11 6.01 12.78 -20.31
CA PRO A 11 4.97 12.36 -21.24
C PRO A 11 3.59 12.30 -20.56
N GLY A 12 2.57 12.92 -21.18
CA GLY A 12 1.19 13.03 -20.69
C GLY A 12 0.84 14.44 -20.22
N ASP A 13 -0.42 14.88 -20.39
CA ASP A 13 -0.84 16.24 -20.03
C ASP A 13 -1.16 16.34 -18.52
N PRO A 14 -0.43 17.12 -17.72
CA PRO A 14 -0.73 17.33 -16.30
C PRO A 14 -2.05 18.10 -16.07
N SER A 15 -2.55 18.81 -17.09
CA SER A 15 -3.78 19.61 -17.04
C SER A 15 -5.03 18.73 -17.11
N ILE A 16 -4.96 17.54 -17.74
CA ILE A 16 -6.05 16.54 -17.75
C ILE A 16 -6.39 16.04 -16.34
N LYS A 17 -5.47 16.15 -15.38
CA LYS A 17 -5.74 15.80 -13.97
C LYS A 17 -6.74 16.74 -13.29
N GLN A 18 -6.97 17.95 -13.79
CA GLN A 18 -8.01 18.84 -13.26
C GLN A 18 -9.43 18.38 -13.65
N ASP A 19 -9.60 17.75 -14.81
CA ASP A 19 -10.91 17.27 -15.29
C ASP A 19 -11.32 15.91 -14.70
N LEU A 20 -10.41 15.21 -14.02
CA LEU A 20 -10.65 13.89 -13.42
C LEU A 20 -11.27 13.94 -12.00
N GLY A 21 -11.83 15.09 -11.61
CA GLY A 21 -12.38 15.35 -10.27
C GLY A 21 -11.29 15.59 -9.23
N GLU A 22 -11.65 16.22 -8.11
CA GLU A 22 -10.76 16.45 -6.97
C GLU A 22 -10.21 15.12 -6.44
N GLY A 23 -9.10 14.67 -7.01
CA GLY A 23 -8.24 13.68 -6.38
C GLY A 23 -7.77 14.28 -5.07
N THR A 24 -8.25 13.70 -3.96
CA THR A 24 -7.88 13.94 -2.55
C THR A 24 -6.73 14.92 -2.41
N GLU A 25 -7.02 16.13 -1.90
CA GLU A 25 -6.02 17.17 -1.60
C GLU A 25 -4.71 16.52 -1.17
N GLY A 26 -3.63 16.84 -1.90
CA GLY A 26 -2.31 16.26 -1.71
C GLY A 26 -1.92 16.33 -0.25
N LYS A 27 -2.14 15.23 0.46
CA LYS A 27 -1.84 15.05 1.87
C LYS A 27 -0.37 15.42 2.00
N LYS A 28 -0.05 16.47 2.78
CA LYS A 28 1.35 16.83 3.08
C LYS A 28 1.96 15.72 3.92
N VAL A 29 2.35 14.64 3.26
CA VAL A 29 3.11 13.54 3.85
C VAL A 29 4.57 13.92 3.81
N SER A 30 5.24 13.82 4.95
CA SER A 30 6.69 14.01 4.98
C SER A 30 7.33 12.88 4.18
N THR A 31 8.33 13.20 3.37
CA THR A 31 9.08 12.19 2.60
C THR A 31 9.71 11.16 3.53
N LEU A 32 10.14 11.56 4.73
CA LEU A 32 10.66 10.65 5.74
C LEU A 32 9.60 9.69 6.26
N ASP A 33 8.37 10.15 6.47
CA ASP A 33 7.26 9.28 6.88
C ASP A 33 6.97 8.24 5.80
N THR A 34 7.01 8.64 4.54
CA THR A 34 6.84 7.71 3.41
C THR A 34 7.95 6.66 3.35
N LEU A 35 9.21 7.03 3.66
CA LEU A 35 10.30 6.07 3.74
C LEU A 35 10.16 5.13 4.95
N LEU A 36 9.71 5.64 6.09
CA LEU A 36 9.45 4.82 7.28
C LEU A 36 8.26 3.87 7.06
N ASP A 37 7.22 4.33 6.37
CA ASP A 37 6.08 3.50 5.95
C ASP A 37 6.52 2.42 4.95
N LEU A 38 7.47 2.73 4.05
CA LEU A 38 8.08 1.73 3.17
C LEU A 38 8.81 0.65 3.97
N LEU A 39 9.70 1.06 4.88
CA LEU A 39 10.45 0.13 5.75
C LEU A 39 9.52 -0.73 6.62
N ARG A 40 8.48 -0.12 7.21
CA ARG A 40 7.47 -0.85 7.98
C ARG A 40 6.73 -1.86 7.10
N ASN A 41 6.37 -1.47 5.88
CA ASN A 41 5.70 -2.37 4.95
C ASN A 41 6.60 -3.51 4.46
N MET A 42 7.94 -3.39 4.50
CA MET A 42 8.85 -4.53 4.23
C MET A 42 8.76 -5.63 5.29
N PHE A 43 8.39 -5.30 6.52
CA PHE A 43 8.26 -6.23 7.64
C PHE A 43 6.83 -6.20 8.20
N PRO A 44 5.86 -6.76 7.47
CA PRO A 44 4.47 -6.80 7.93
C PRO A 44 4.36 -7.59 9.23
N GLU A 45 3.57 -7.07 10.17
CA GLU A 45 3.26 -7.75 11.43
C GLU A 45 2.43 -9.03 11.24
N ASN A 46 1.69 -9.13 10.13
CA ASN A 46 0.87 -10.29 9.79
C ASN A 46 0.84 -10.49 8.26
N ILE A 47 1.30 -11.66 7.82
CA ILE A 47 1.35 -12.02 6.39
C ILE A 47 -0.03 -12.21 5.78
N VAL A 48 -0.99 -12.76 6.55
CA VAL A 48 -2.37 -12.97 6.08
C VAL A 48 -3.09 -11.63 5.94
N ALA A 49 -2.87 -10.69 6.85
CA ALA A 49 -3.39 -9.34 6.70
C ALA A 49 -2.73 -8.64 5.49
N ALA A 50 -1.43 -8.83 5.29
CA ALA A 50 -0.68 -8.21 4.19
C ALA A 50 -1.20 -8.59 2.79
N THR A 51 -1.90 -9.73 2.63
CA THR A 51 -2.52 -10.09 1.34
C THR A 51 -3.76 -9.27 1.00
N PHE A 52 -4.34 -8.54 1.96
CA PHE A 52 -5.55 -7.74 1.77
C PHE A 52 -5.42 -6.29 2.25
N GLN A 53 -4.45 -6.00 3.12
CA GLN A 53 -4.30 -4.71 3.79
C GLN A 53 -2.85 -4.19 3.77
N GLN A 54 -2.71 -2.88 3.70
CA GLN A 54 -1.44 -2.17 3.79
C GLN A 54 -1.45 -1.15 4.94
N ALA A 55 -0.37 -1.09 5.71
CA ALA A 55 -0.22 -0.11 6.78
C ALA A 55 0.20 1.25 6.19
N GLN A 56 -0.53 2.31 6.55
CA GLN A 56 -0.20 3.67 6.20
C GLN A 56 -0.29 4.57 7.43
N THR A 57 0.68 5.49 7.59
CA THR A 57 0.61 6.51 8.62
C THR A 57 -0.31 7.64 8.16
N LYS A 58 -1.38 7.89 8.92
CA LYS A 58 -2.30 9.01 8.71
C LYS A 58 -2.29 9.94 9.91
N TYR A 59 -2.13 11.22 9.61
CA TYR A 59 -2.29 12.29 10.57
C TYR A 59 -3.78 12.48 10.86
N VAL A 60 -4.19 12.15 12.08
CA VAL A 60 -5.55 12.38 12.57
C VAL A 60 -5.51 13.43 13.67
N THR A 61 -6.44 14.37 13.60
CA THR A 61 -6.62 15.40 14.61
C THR A 61 -7.32 14.77 15.81
N VAL A 62 -6.61 14.64 16.93
CA VAL A 62 -7.15 14.02 18.15
C VAL A 62 -7.45 15.11 19.17
N ARG A 63 -8.69 15.15 19.65
CA ARG A 63 -9.07 16.03 20.77
C ARG A 63 -8.53 15.46 22.07
N PRO A 64 -7.71 16.19 22.85
CA PRO A 64 -7.28 15.73 24.16
C PRO A 64 -8.49 15.56 25.09
N LYS A 65 -8.63 14.37 25.69
CA LYS A 65 -9.55 14.16 26.82
C LYS A 65 -8.94 14.82 28.05
N ILE A 66 -9.18 16.11 28.26
CA ILE A 66 -8.79 16.76 29.52
C ILE A 66 -9.66 16.17 30.63
N LEU A 67 -9.03 15.57 31.64
CA LEU A 67 -9.71 15.18 32.87
C LEU A 67 -10.38 16.43 33.43
N LYS A 68 -11.67 16.34 33.77
CA LYS A 68 -12.50 17.45 34.27
C LYS A 68 -11.78 18.23 35.38
N VAL A 69 -11.10 19.31 35.01
CA VAL A 69 -10.69 20.38 35.94
C VAL A 69 -11.79 21.43 35.84
N ASN A 70 -12.22 21.92 37.00
CA ASN A 70 -13.38 22.80 37.17
C ASN A 70 -13.10 24.25 36.71
N ASP A 71 -12.50 24.41 35.52
CA ASP A 71 -12.21 25.69 34.90
C ASP A 71 -13.00 25.82 33.59
N THR A 72 -13.96 26.75 33.59
CA THR A 72 -14.82 27.08 32.44
C THR A 72 -14.01 27.48 31.20
N LEU A 73 -12.84 28.10 31.41
CA LEU A 73 -11.94 28.57 30.36
C LEU A 73 -11.27 27.42 29.57
N HIS A 74 -10.95 26.30 30.23
CA HIS A 74 -10.38 25.12 29.56
C HIS A 74 -11.40 24.35 28.73
N LEU A 75 -12.68 24.39 29.14
CA LEU A 75 -13.78 23.73 28.45
C LEU A 75 -14.19 24.50 27.19
N GLU A 76 -14.11 25.84 27.21
CA GLU A 76 -14.31 26.68 26.04
C GLU A 76 -13.16 26.54 25.01
N LEU A 77 -11.90 26.46 25.45
CA LEU A 77 -10.75 26.21 24.56
C LEU A 77 -10.80 24.82 23.91
N LEU A 78 -11.30 23.80 24.62
CA LEU A 78 -11.60 22.49 24.03
C LEU A 78 -12.71 22.54 22.99
N ASN A 79 -13.76 23.32 23.23
CA ASN A 79 -14.90 23.42 22.31
C ASN A 79 -14.55 24.24 21.06
N ASN A 80 -13.62 25.19 21.18
CA ASN A 80 -13.11 26.03 20.08
C ASN A 80 -11.99 25.34 19.26
N GLY A 81 -11.65 24.08 19.57
CA GLY A 81 -10.66 23.28 18.82
C GLY A 81 -9.22 23.78 18.89
N THR A 82 -8.88 24.72 19.77
CA THR A 82 -7.53 25.31 19.85
C THR A 82 -6.48 24.37 20.48
N LEU A 83 -6.93 23.29 21.14
CA LEU A 83 -6.10 22.25 21.74
C LEU A 83 -6.01 20.97 20.90
N ASP A 84 -6.59 20.99 19.69
CA ASP A 84 -6.54 19.87 18.76
C ASP A 84 -5.11 19.70 18.27
N TYR A 85 -4.49 18.55 18.59
CA TYR A 85 -3.15 18.22 18.14
C TYR A 85 -3.20 17.10 17.11
N VAL A 86 -2.27 17.18 16.16
CA VAL A 86 -2.13 16.19 15.11
C VAL A 86 -1.33 15.01 15.65
N LYS A 87 -1.93 13.82 15.66
CA LYS A 87 -1.23 12.58 16.03
C LYS A 87 -1.11 11.71 14.79
N ALA A 88 0.07 11.13 14.59
CA ALA A 88 0.26 10.03 13.65
C ALA A 88 -0.48 8.79 14.19
N ALA A 89 -1.52 8.36 13.48
CA ALA A 89 -2.20 7.08 13.73
C ALA A 89 -1.93 6.12 12.58
N LEU A 90 -1.83 4.84 12.93
CA LEU A 90 -1.76 3.75 11.96
C LEU A 90 -3.16 3.44 11.46
N GLU A 91 -3.34 3.47 10.14
CA GLU A 91 -4.55 3.04 9.45
C GLU A 91 -4.18 1.88 8.52
N TYR A 92 -4.98 0.80 8.55
CA TYR A 92 -4.86 -0.29 7.59
C TYR A 92 -5.81 0.00 6.45
N ASN A 93 -5.26 0.31 5.30
CA ASN A 93 -6.03 0.55 4.09
C ASN A 93 -6.20 -0.77 3.33
N ASP A 94 -7.37 -0.93 2.70
CA ASP A 94 -7.61 -2.06 1.81
C ASP A 94 -6.67 -1.95 0.59
N GLY A 95 -5.82 -2.95 0.42
CA GLY A 95 -4.75 -2.95 -0.56
C GLY A 95 -3.70 -4.00 -0.23
N ILE A 96 -3.10 -4.60 -1.26
CA ILE A 96 -2.11 -5.67 -1.07
C ILE A 96 -0.75 -5.06 -0.73
N ASN A 97 -0.17 -5.41 0.43
CA ASN A 97 1.21 -5.07 0.74
C ASN A 97 2.17 -6.03 0.01
N VAL A 98 2.35 -5.79 -1.29
CA VAL A 98 3.21 -6.61 -2.16
C VAL A 98 4.66 -6.59 -1.70
N LEU A 99 5.15 -5.44 -1.21
CA LEU A 99 6.53 -5.30 -0.75
C LEU A 99 6.84 -6.26 0.40
N GLY A 100 5.99 -6.28 1.43
CA GLY A 100 6.16 -7.17 2.58
C GLY A 100 6.07 -8.65 2.22
N ILE A 101 5.14 -9.01 1.33
CA ILE A 101 5.00 -10.39 0.83
C ILE A 101 6.28 -10.82 0.10
N ILE A 102 6.87 -9.96 -0.75
CA ILE A 102 8.11 -10.28 -1.47
C ILE A 102 9.26 -10.51 -0.48
N VAL A 103 9.45 -9.61 0.49
CA VAL A 103 10.53 -9.71 1.48
C VAL A 103 10.39 -10.99 2.31
N PHE A 104 9.17 -11.30 2.74
CA PHE A 104 8.87 -12.55 3.46
C PHE A 104 9.17 -13.79 2.61
N CYS A 105 8.71 -13.83 1.35
CA CYS A 105 8.96 -14.96 0.45
C CYS A 105 10.45 -15.16 0.16
N ILE A 106 11.23 -14.09 0.02
CA ILE A 106 12.68 -14.16 -0.15
C ILE A 106 13.33 -14.75 1.10
N ALA A 107 12.98 -14.25 2.30
CA ALA A 107 13.52 -14.76 3.55
C ALA A 107 13.18 -16.24 3.75
N LEU A 108 11.93 -16.63 3.50
CA LEU A 108 11.47 -18.02 3.55
C LEU A 108 12.22 -18.90 2.54
N GLY A 109 12.41 -18.43 1.31
CA GLY A 109 13.17 -19.14 0.29
C GLY A 109 14.64 -19.37 0.69
N ILE A 110 15.28 -18.36 1.27
CA ILE A 110 16.65 -18.46 1.80
C ILE A 110 16.69 -19.46 2.97
N SER A 111 15.76 -19.39 3.92
CA SER A 111 15.69 -20.31 5.06
C SER A 111 15.47 -21.76 4.61
N LEU A 112 14.58 -22.01 3.65
CA LEU A 112 14.40 -23.35 3.07
C LEU A 112 15.66 -23.84 2.34
N SER A 113 16.36 -22.96 1.62
CA SER A 113 17.60 -23.34 0.93
C SER A 113 18.72 -23.76 1.89
N GLN A 114 18.71 -23.28 3.14
CA GLN A 114 19.71 -23.64 4.15
C GLN A 114 19.45 -25.01 4.80
N LEU A 115 18.21 -25.49 4.76
CA LEU A 115 17.79 -26.78 5.36
C LEU A 115 18.12 -28.00 4.48
N GLY A 116 18.66 -27.78 3.27
CA GLY A 116 19.18 -28.84 2.40
C GLY A 116 18.14 -29.91 2.08
N ALA A 117 18.45 -31.17 2.41
CA ALA A 117 17.62 -32.32 2.06
C ALA A 117 16.25 -32.33 2.76
N GLU A 118 16.13 -31.75 3.96
CA GLU A 118 14.86 -31.72 4.69
C GLU A 118 13.82 -30.80 4.05
N ALA A 119 14.27 -29.79 3.31
CA ALA A 119 13.40 -28.83 2.62
C ALA A 119 13.01 -29.25 1.19
N ASP A 120 13.55 -30.35 0.66
CA ASP A 120 13.33 -30.78 -0.73
C ASP A 120 11.84 -30.92 -1.07
N VAL A 121 11.05 -31.52 -0.17
CA VAL A 121 9.59 -31.65 -0.34
C VAL A 121 8.90 -30.28 -0.45
N MET A 122 9.30 -29.31 0.37
CA MET A 122 8.73 -27.96 0.34
C MET A 122 9.14 -27.19 -0.91
N ILE A 123 10.40 -27.29 -1.33
CA ILE A 123 10.89 -26.65 -2.56
C ILE A 123 10.15 -27.22 -3.78
N GLN A 124 9.97 -28.54 -3.85
CA GLN A 124 9.21 -29.19 -4.92
C GLN A 124 7.75 -28.76 -4.92
N PHE A 125 7.13 -28.62 -3.75
CA PHE A 125 5.77 -28.07 -3.64
C PHE A 125 5.66 -26.67 -4.25
N PHE A 126 6.54 -25.73 -3.87
CA PHE A 126 6.54 -24.37 -4.42
C PHE A 126 6.82 -24.36 -5.93
N ALA A 127 7.71 -25.22 -6.42
CA ALA A 127 8.01 -25.33 -7.84
C ALA A 127 6.83 -25.86 -8.68
N ILE A 128 6.07 -26.82 -8.14
CA ILE A 128 4.84 -27.30 -8.79
C ILE A 128 3.77 -26.22 -8.77
N MET A 129 3.60 -25.52 -7.65
CA MET A 129 2.66 -24.41 -7.53
C MET A 129 2.95 -23.30 -8.54
N ASP A 130 4.21 -22.91 -8.73
CA ASP A 130 4.61 -21.94 -9.77
C ASP A 130 4.21 -22.41 -11.17
N LYS A 131 4.47 -23.68 -11.53
CA LYS A 131 4.03 -24.24 -12.81
C LYS A 131 2.50 -24.19 -12.99
N VAL A 132 1.74 -24.43 -11.93
CA VAL A 132 0.27 -24.31 -11.96
C VAL A 132 -0.14 -22.86 -12.18
N ILE A 133 0.49 -21.90 -11.47
CA ILE A 133 0.24 -20.47 -11.64
C ILE A 133 0.55 -20.04 -13.08
N MET A 134 1.65 -20.49 -13.67
CA MET A 134 2.01 -20.17 -15.06
C MET A 134 0.96 -20.67 -16.07
N LYS A 135 0.39 -21.85 -15.83
CA LYS A 135 -0.74 -22.34 -16.65
C LYS A 135 -1.99 -21.48 -16.49
N LEU A 136 -2.31 -21.07 -15.26
CA LEU A 136 -3.43 -20.18 -14.98
C LEU A 136 -3.25 -18.83 -15.68
N VAL A 137 -2.06 -18.24 -15.60
CA VAL A 137 -1.72 -16.98 -16.30
C VAL A 137 -1.90 -17.13 -17.80
N MET A 138 -1.46 -18.24 -18.41
CA MET A 138 -1.68 -18.50 -19.83
C MET A 138 -3.17 -18.53 -20.18
N THR A 139 -3.99 -19.16 -19.35
CA THR A 139 -5.46 -19.16 -19.53
C THR A 139 -6.02 -17.74 -19.48
N VAL A 140 -5.62 -16.90 -18.51
CA VAL A 140 -6.06 -15.50 -18.43
C VAL A 140 -5.60 -14.68 -19.64
N MET A 141 -4.39 -14.90 -20.12
CA MET A 141 -3.87 -14.23 -21.32
C MET A 141 -4.72 -14.52 -22.57
N TRP A 142 -5.28 -15.74 -22.69
CA TRP A 142 -6.21 -16.07 -23.78
C TRP A 142 -7.53 -15.27 -23.72
N TYR A 143 -7.99 -14.90 -22.52
CA TYR A 143 -9.18 -14.05 -22.33
C TYR A 143 -8.87 -12.55 -22.43
N SER A 144 -7.60 -12.16 -22.35
CA SER A 144 -7.15 -10.76 -22.37
C SER A 144 -7.62 -9.94 -23.58
N PRO A 145 -7.62 -10.46 -24.84
CA PRO A 145 -8.08 -9.67 -26.00
C PRO A 145 -9.51 -9.16 -25.86
N PHE A 146 -10.41 -9.98 -25.29
CA PHE A 146 -11.79 -9.58 -25.04
C PHE A 146 -11.89 -8.56 -23.91
N GLY A 147 -11.13 -8.75 -22.82
CA GLY A 147 -11.06 -7.78 -21.72
C GLY A 147 -10.52 -6.43 -22.16
N ILE A 148 -9.44 -6.40 -22.95
CA ILE A 148 -8.84 -5.19 -23.49
C ILE A 148 -9.82 -4.45 -24.42
N MET A 149 -10.54 -5.17 -25.29
CA MET A 149 -11.57 -4.57 -26.16
C MET A 149 -12.64 -3.86 -25.34
N CYS A 150 -13.14 -4.48 -24.27
CA CYS A 150 -14.15 -3.89 -23.39
C CYS A 150 -13.60 -2.66 -22.64
N LEU A 151 -12.37 -2.72 -22.13
CA LEU A 151 -11.74 -1.60 -21.43
C LEU A 151 -11.50 -0.39 -22.33
N ILE A 152 -11.10 -0.59 -23.59
CA ILE A 152 -10.90 0.50 -24.56
C ILE A 152 -12.25 1.13 -24.90
N MET A 153 -13.27 0.32 -25.19
CA MET A 153 -14.62 0.84 -25.46
C MET A 153 -15.13 1.68 -24.29
N GLY A 154 -14.99 1.21 -23.04
CA GLY A 154 -15.44 1.94 -21.85
C GLY A 154 -14.60 3.16 -21.46
N LYS A 155 -13.42 3.37 -22.06
CA LYS A 155 -12.59 4.57 -21.85
C LYS A 155 -12.79 5.64 -22.92
N ILE A 156 -13.28 5.25 -24.10
CA ILE A 156 -13.52 6.14 -25.24
C ILE A 156 -14.98 6.61 -25.31
N LEU A 157 -15.92 5.75 -24.88
CA LEU A 157 -17.35 6.06 -24.76
C LEU A 157 -17.64 6.81 -23.46
#